data_AF-M2UFE6-F1
#
_entry.id   AF-M2UFE6-F1
#
_cell.length_a   1.000
_cell.length_b   1.000
_cell.length_c   1.000
_cell.angle_alpha   90.00
_cell.angle_beta   90.00
_cell.angle_gamma   90.00
#
_symmetry.space_group_name_H-M   'P 1'
#
loop_
_entity.id
_entity.type
_entity.pdbx_description
1 polymer ?
#
loop_
_entity_poly.entity_id
_entity_poly.type
_entity_poly.pdbx_seq_one_letter_code
_entity_poly.pdbx_strand_id
1 'polypeptide(L)'
;MFLLEDLKALATVKLQQNLQDLWASESFPECVREVYATTLENDCAMRSAVIEVATEHVSELGRKILFKDLIREGGDFPVDYFTNVVFPQRPAGSTHSQPSGLFG
;
A
#
# COMPACT_ATOMS: atom_id res chain seq x y z
N MET A 1 -11.41 -19.21 -15.32
CA MET A 1 -10.67 -18.13 -14.64
C MET A 1 -9.82 -17.46 -15.69
N PHE A 2 -10.07 -16.17 -15.99
CA PHE A 2 -9.30 -15.45 -17.00
C PHE A 2 -8.02 -14.93 -16.36
N LEU A 3 -6.87 -15.20 -16.98
CA LEU A 3 -5.56 -14.77 -16.50
C LEU A 3 -5.35 -13.30 -16.93
N LEU A 4 -5.94 -12.37 -16.18
CA LEU A 4 -5.85 -10.93 -16.39
C LEU A 4 -4.75 -10.31 -15.52
N GLU A 5 -3.60 -10.97 -15.42
CA GLU A 5 -2.49 -10.57 -14.54
C GLU A 5 -1.96 -9.17 -14.89
N ASP A 6 -1.81 -8.88 -16.18
CA ASP A 6 -1.34 -7.57 -16.66
C ASP A 6 -2.33 -6.44 -16.33
N LEU A 7 -3.64 -6.73 -16.40
CA LEU A 7 -4.67 -5.75 -16.06
C LEU A 7 -4.66 -5.44 -14.56
N LYS A 8 -4.48 -6.47 -13.74
CA LYS A 8 -4.38 -6.33 -12.29
C LYS A 8 -3.11 -5.57 -11.89
N ALA A 9 -1.98 -5.85 -12.54
CA ALA A 9 -0.75 -5.09 -12.35
C ALA A 9 -0.96 -3.61 -12.72
N LEU A 10 -1.57 -3.34 -13.87
CA LEU A 10 -1.88 -1.97 -14.31
C LEU A 10 -2.83 -1.25 -13.34
N ALA A 11 -3.88 -1.93 -12.88
CA ALA A 11 -4.82 -1.38 -11.91
C ALA A 11 -4.14 -1.05 -10.57
N THR A 12 -3.23 -1.91 -10.12
CA THR A 12 -2.43 -1.69 -8.90
C THR A 12 -1.53 -0.46 -9.04
N VAL A 13 -0.84 -0.32 -10.17
CA VAL A 13 0.00 0.87 -10.44
C VAL A 13 -0.83 2.15 -10.45
N LYS A 14 -2.01 2.12 -11.09
CA LYS A 14 -2.92 3.27 -11.10
C LYS A 14 -3.45 3.58 -9.71
N LEU A 15 -3.75 2.57 -8.90
CA LEU A 15 -4.15 2.76 -7.51
C LEU A 15 -3.02 3.42 -6.70
N GLN A 16 -1.79 2.90 -6.78
CA GLN A 16 -0.62 3.48 -6.11
C GLN A 16 -0.45 4.97 -6.41
N GLN A 17 -0.53 5.35 -7.69
CA GLN A 17 -0.45 6.75 -8.11
C GLN A 17 -1.55 7.60 -7.47
N ASN A 18 -2.81 7.14 -7.53
CA ASN A 18 -3.92 7.87 -6.91
C ASN A 18 -3.80 7.96 -5.39
N LEU A 19 -3.29 6.92 -4.72
CA LEU A 19 -3.08 6.95 -3.28
C LEU A 19 -2.02 8.00 -2.90
N GLN A 20 -0.93 8.11 -3.67
CA GLN A 20 0.10 9.13 -3.45
C GLN A 20 -0.43 10.56 -3.65
N ASP A 21 -1.37 10.78 -4.56
CA ASP A 21 -1.97 12.10 -4.79
C ASP A 21 -3.11 12.43 -3.81
N LEU A 22 -3.84 11.41 -3.34
CA LEU A 22 -5.12 11.56 -2.62
C LEU A 22 -5.11 11.00 -1.20
N TRP A 23 -3.96 10.61 -0.63
CA TRP A 23 -3.89 10.14 0.77
C TRP A 23 -4.43 11.17 1.76
N ALA A 24 -4.34 12.46 1.43
CA ALA A 24 -4.82 13.53 2.29
C ALA A 24 -6.33 13.79 2.14
N SER A 25 -7.00 13.15 1.19
CA SER A 25 -8.44 13.28 0.99
C SER A 25 -9.23 12.66 2.14
N GLU A 26 -10.43 13.17 2.38
CA GLU A 26 -11.38 12.54 3.30
C GLU A 26 -11.84 11.17 2.81
N SER A 27 -11.70 10.88 1.51
CA SER A 27 -12.07 9.60 0.89
C SER A 27 -11.03 8.49 1.04
N PHE A 28 -9.85 8.79 1.61
CA PHE A 28 -8.79 7.82 1.76
C PHE A 28 -9.20 6.63 2.64
N PRO A 29 -9.82 6.82 3.82
CA PRO A 29 -10.29 5.71 4.64
C PRO A 29 -11.32 4.82 3.95
N GLU A 30 -12.26 5.40 3.18
CA GLU A 30 -13.22 4.64 2.38
C GLU A 30 -12.50 3.78 1.33
N CYS A 31 -11.47 4.32 0.69
CA CYS A 31 -10.64 3.55 -0.23
C CYS A 31 -9.95 2.37 0.46
N VAL A 32 -9.39 2.58 1.66
CA VAL A 32 -8.80 1.49 2.45
C VAL A 32 -9.82 0.39 2.73
N ARG A 33 -11.03 0.77 3.18
CA ARG A 33 -12.11 -0.20 3.45
C ARG A 33 -12.46 -1.01 2.20
N GLU A 34 -12.61 -0.34 1.07
CA GLU A 34 -12.96 -1.00 -0.19
C GLU A 34 -11.86 -1.96 -0.65
N VAL A 35 -10.59 -1.56 -0.55
CA VAL A 35 -9.45 -2.44 -0.89
C VAL A 35 -9.50 -3.68 -0.02
N TYR A 36 -9.65 -3.53 1.30
CA TYR A 36 -9.68 -4.66 2.23
C TYR A 36 -10.94 -5.53 2.10
N ALA A 37 -12.07 -4.97 1.66
CA ALA A 37 -13.30 -5.71 1.41
C ALA A 37 -13.25 -6.52 0.10
N THR A 38 -12.53 -6.05 -0.92
CA THR A 38 -12.55 -6.61 -2.28
C THR A 38 -11.32 -7.45 -2.64
N THR A 39 -10.19 -7.26 -1.96
CA THR A 39 -8.99 -8.08 -2.16
C THR A 39 -8.94 -9.25 -1.20
N LEU A 40 -8.65 -10.43 -1.73
CA LEU A 40 -8.37 -11.62 -0.94
C LEU A 40 -6.98 -11.54 -0.33
N GLU A 41 -6.76 -12.26 0.77
CA GLU A 41 -5.46 -12.32 1.48
C GLU A 41 -4.31 -12.84 0.61
N ASN A 42 -4.59 -13.63 -0.43
CA ASN A 42 -3.56 -14.09 -1.38
C ASN A 42 -3.21 -13.04 -2.45
N ASP A 43 -3.93 -11.91 -2.46
CA ASP A 43 -3.80 -10.83 -3.43
C ASP A 43 -3.42 -9.51 -2.75
N CYS A 44 -2.20 -9.48 -2.19
CA CYS A 44 -1.77 -8.39 -1.32
C CYS A 44 -1.31 -7.13 -2.04
N ALA A 45 -1.20 -7.09 -3.37
CA ALA A 45 -0.49 -5.99 -4.03
C ALA A 45 -1.15 -4.61 -3.75
N MET A 46 -2.47 -4.55 -3.80
CA MET A 46 -3.23 -3.33 -3.46
C MET A 46 -3.23 -3.04 -1.95
N ARG A 47 -3.30 -4.07 -1.09
CA ARG A 47 -3.20 -3.90 0.36
C ARG A 47 -1.85 -3.32 0.76
N SER A 48 -0.76 -3.87 0.21
CA SER A 48 0.60 -3.37 0.40
C SER A 48 0.74 -1.91 -0.02
N ALA A 49 0.18 -1.54 -1.18
CA ALA A 49 0.19 -0.15 -1.65
C ALA A 49 -0.49 0.82 -0.66
N VAL A 50 -1.64 0.43 -0.12
CA VAL A 50 -2.35 1.23 0.89
C VAL A 50 -1.53 1.36 2.17
N ILE A 51 -0.95 0.27 2.66
CA ILE A 51 -0.14 0.28 3.88
C ILE A 51 1.11 1.16 3.70
N GLU A 52 1.78 1.06 2.55
CA GLU A 52 2.98 1.84 2.24
C GLU A 52 2.68 3.34 2.34
N VAL A 53 1.64 3.81 1.63
CA VAL A 53 1.19 5.21 1.67
C VAL A 53 0.75 5.64 3.07
N ALA A 54 0.00 4.79 3.78
CA ALA A 54 -0.44 5.09 5.15
C ALA A 54 0.73 5.19 6.14
N THR A 55 1.80 4.42 5.91
CA THR A 55 3.01 4.41 6.74
C THR A 55 3.87 5.63 6.43
N GLU A 56 4.03 5.95 5.16
CA GLU A 56 4.74 7.14 4.69
C GLU A 56 4.15 8.44 5.28
N HIS A 57 2.81 8.56 5.31
CA HIS A 57 2.11 9.74 5.79
C HIS A 57 1.54 9.62 7.22
N VAL A 58 2.04 8.67 8.03
CA VAL A 58 1.51 8.36 9.37
C VAL A 58 1.39 9.58 10.28
N SER A 59 2.37 10.48 10.24
CA SER A 59 2.40 11.65 11.12
C SER A 59 1.22 12.59 10.88
N GLU A 60 0.74 12.66 9.64
CA GLU A 60 -0.36 13.53 9.22
C GLU A 60 -1.70 12.81 9.31
N LEU A 61 -1.76 11.57 8.81
CA LEU A 61 -2.93 10.70 8.91
C LEU A 61 -3.32 10.47 10.36
N GLY A 62 -2.36 10.23 11.25
CA GLY A 62 -2.57 10.04 12.68
C GLY A 62 -3.16 11.24 13.41
N ARG A 63 -3.25 12.43 12.79
CA ARG A 63 -3.98 13.59 13.34
C ARG A 63 -5.44 13.65 12.90
N LYS A 64 -5.79 12.98 11.81
CA LYS A 64 -7.14 12.99 11.25
C LYS A 64 -8.07 12.06 12.01
N ILE A 65 -9.28 12.55 12.30
CA ILE A 65 -10.31 11.78 13.02
C ILE A 65 -10.72 10.56 12.19
N LEU A 66 -10.97 10.74 10.88
CA LEU A 66 -11.40 9.65 10.00
C LEU A 66 -10.39 8.49 9.94
N PHE A 67 -9.09 8.78 9.96
CA PHE A 67 -8.07 7.74 9.99
C PHE A 67 -8.02 7.03 11.35
N LYS A 68 -8.20 7.75 12.46
CA LYS A 68 -8.31 7.12 13.79
C LYS A 68 -9.55 6.24 13.90
N ASP A 69 -10.65 6.65 13.29
CA ASP A 69 -11.89 5.87 13.29
C ASP A 69 -11.71 4.58 12.47
N LEU A 70 -11.04 4.65 11.31
CA LEU A 70 -10.62 3.46 10.56
C LEU A 70 -9.79 2.49 11.41
N ILE A 71 -8.86 2.98 12.23
CA ILE A 71 -8.08 2.12 13.14
C ILE A 71 -8.95 1.51 14.25
N ARG A 72 -9.96 2.25 14.74
CA ARG A 72 -10.88 1.81 15.80
C ARG A 72 -11.92 0.81 15.31
N GLU A 73 -12.29 0.86 14.02
CA GLU A 73 -13.16 -0.12 13.38
C GLU A 73 -12.58 -1.53 13.48
N GLY A 74 -11.25 -1.66 13.52
CA GLY A 74 -10.55 -2.94 13.61
C GLY A 74 -10.48 -3.65 12.24
N GLY A 75 -10.35 -4.97 12.27
CA GLY A 75 -10.19 -5.80 11.08
C GLY A 75 -8.71 -6.01 10.68
N ASP A 76 -8.48 -6.46 9.45
CA ASP A 76 -7.15 -6.83 8.98
C ASP A 76 -6.26 -5.60 8.75
N PHE A 77 -6.84 -4.47 8.32
CA PHE A 77 -6.05 -3.28 8.00
C PHE A 77 -5.22 -2.77 9.19
N PRO A 78 -5.78 -2.54 10.40
CA PRO A 78 -4.97 -2.09 11.54
C PRO A 78 -3.90 -3.11 11.94
N VAL A 79 -4.13 -4.41 11.74
CA VAL A 79 -3.16 -5.49 12.03
C VAL A 79 -2.01 -5.45 11.04
N ASP A 80 -2.29 -5.38 9.74
CA ASP A 80 -1.29 -5.27 8.69
C ASP A 80 -0.49 -3.98 8.83
N TYR A 81 -1.19 -2.87 9.10
CA TYR A 81 -0.60 -1.57 9.32
C TYR A 81 0.36 -1.57 10.51
N PHE A 82 -0.07 -2.08 11.66
CA PHE A 82 0.78 -2.24 12.84
C PHE A 82 1.99 -3.13 12.55
N THR A 83 1.77 -4.25 11.86
CA THR A 83 2.83 -5.19 11.51
C THR A 83 3.89 -4.51 10.64
N ASN A 84 3.50 -3.70 9.67
CA ASN A 84 4.46 -3.00 8.81
C ASN A 84 5.19 -1.86 9.56
N VAL A 85 4.50 -1.14 10.45
CA VAL A 85 5.12 -0.09 11.26
C VAL A 85 6.14 -0.65 12.27
N VAL A 86 5.83 -1.78 12.91
CA VAL A 86 6.67 -2.39 13.96
C VAL A 86 7.74 -3.31 13.38
N PHE A 87 7.41 -4.02 12.30
CA PHE A 87 8.30 -4.93 11.59
C PHE A 87 8.39 -4.52 10.12
N PRO A 88 9.09 -3.41 9.81
CA PRO A 88 9.22 -2.93 8.44
C PRO A 88 9.77 -4.03 7.55
N GLN A 89 9.00 -4.43 6.54
CA GLN A 89 9.54 -5.30 5.51
C GLN A 89 10.59 -4.51 4.75
N ARG A 90 11.83 -5.00 4.75
CA ARG A 90 12.93 -4.37 3.99
C ARG A 90 12.49 -4.33 2.52
N PRO A 91 12.44 -3.16 1.86
CA PRO A 91 12.08 -3.12 0.45
C PRO A 91 13.05 -4.02 -0.30
N ALA A 92 12.52 -4.96 -1.09
CA ALA A 92 13.32 -5.79 -1.97
C ALA A 92 14.04 -4.85 -2.94
N GLY A 93 15.29 -4.54 -2.63
CA GLY A 93 16.10 -3.60 -3.36
C GLY A 93 16.14 -3.98 -4.83
N SER A 94 15.74 -3.02 -5.66
CA SER A 94 16.07 -2.88 -7.07
C SER A 94 17.44 -3.48 -7.39
N THR A 95 17.46 -4.65 -8.03
CA THR A 95 18.64 -5.16 -8.74
C THR A 95 18.88 -4.28 -9.95
N HIS A 96 19.52 -3.13 -9.73
CA HIS A 96 20.14 -2.35 -10.79
C HIS A 96 21.54 -2.94 -11.00
N SER A 97 21.64 -3.99 -11.82
CA SER A 97 22.93 -4.46 -12.33
C SER A 97 23.47 -3.42 -13.32
N GLN A 98 24.38 -2.57 -12.88
CA GLN A 98 25.31 -1.89 -13.78
C GLN A 98 26.36 -2.92 -14.25
N PRO A 99 26.64 -3.07 -15.55
CA PRO A 99 27.81 -3.78 -16.00
C PRO A 99 29.02 -2.86 -15.83
N SER A 100 29.89 -3.19 -14.87
CA SER A 100 31.21 -2.58 -14.75
C SER A 100 32.02 -2.92 -16.00
N GLY A 101 32.28 -1.91 -16.83
CA GLY A 101 33.28 -2.00 -17.88
C GLY A 101 34.66 -2.24 -17.26
N LEU A 102 35.35 -3.26 -17.74
CA LEU A 102 36.77 -3.50 -17.48
C LEU A 102 37.52 -3.27 -18.80
N PHE A 103 38.03 -2.05 -18.94
CA PHE A 103 39.28 -1.78 -19.65
C PHE A 103 40.43 -2.23 -18.75
N GLY A 104 41.40 -2.95 -19.31
CA GLY A 104 42.64 -3.36 -18.64
C GLY A 104 43.17 -4.70 -19.14
#